data_AF-A0AAW5BH31-F1
#
_entry.id   AF-A0AAW5BH31-F1
#
_cell.length_a   1.000
_cell.length_b   1.000
_cell.length_c   1.000
_cell.angle_alpha   90.00
_cell.angle_beta   90.00
_cell.angle_gamma   90.00
#
_symmetry.space_group_name_H-M   'P 1'
#
loop_
_entity.id
_entity.type
_entity.pdbx_description
1 polymer ?
#
loop_
_entity_poly.entity_id
_entity_poly.type
_entity_poly.pdbx_seq_one_letter_code
_entity_poly.pdbx_strand_id
1 'polypeptide(L)'
;MEQDPNIMYMVDIVNGYRGGRFGFISSHAANTFAISVFLSLLIKRKSLTFMLLFWAVLNSYSRIYLGVHYPGDILFGAIEGCFIGYLIYLLYKFIQKKIFYKPRCISNQYTASGYLISDINLFYIILISTYFFIIIAGMIVTHTLNL
;
A
#
# COMPACT_ATOMS: atom_id res chain seq x y z
N MET A 1 5.19 2.13 20.06
CA MET A 1 4.79 2.05 21.48
C MET A 1 5.77 2.80 22.34
N GLU A 2 5.24 3.68 23.19
CA GLU A 2 5.95 4.59 24.06
C GLU A 2 6.65 3.76 25.14
N GLN A 3 7.93 4.03 25.38
CA GLN A 3 8.71 3.35 26.40
C GLN A 3 8.29 3.85 27.78
N ASP A 4 7.14 3.42 28.25
CA ASP A 4 6.76 3.59 29.64
C ASP A 4 7.46 2.48 30.46
N PRO A 5 8.43 2.83 31.35
CA PRO A 5 9.29 1.86 32.03
C PRO A 5 8.54 0.87 32.94
N ASN A 6 7.26 1.12 33.22
CA ASN A 6 6.44 0.28 34.09
C ASN A 6 5.84 -0.96 33.40
N ILE A 7 5.77 -1.00 32.06
CA ILE A 7 5.14 -2.11 31.31
C ILE A 7 6.19 -3.02 30.63
N MET A 8 7.47 -2.75 30.83
CA MET A 8 8.58 -3.49 30.18
C MET A 8 8.77 -4.91 30.74
N TYR A 9 8.35 -5.17 31.98
CA TYR A 9 8.64 -6.41 32.70
C TYR A 9 7.49 -7.43 32.71
N MET A 10 6.34 -7.10 32.11
CA MET A 10 5.11 -7.90 32.23
C MET A 10 4.76 -8.73 30.98
N VAL A 11 5.56 -8.65 29.92
CA VAL A 11 5.32 -9.37 28.67
C VAL A 11 6.48 -10.32 28.39
N ASP A 12 6.18 -11.62 28.49
CA ASP A 12 7.12 -12.68 28.22
C ASP A 12 7.47 -12.73 26.72
N ILE A 13 8.76 -12.76 26.42
CA ILE A 13 9.29 -12.59 25.05
C ILE A 13 9.56 -13.97 24.47
N VAL A 14 8.62 -14.52 23.71
CA VAL A 14 8.85 -15.78 23.00
C VAL A 14 9.83 -15.54 21.84
N ASN A 15 10.93 -16.30 21.82
CA ASN A 15 11.99 -16.33 20.78
C ASN A 15 12.96 -15.13 20.66
N GLY A 16 13.10 -14.26 21.66
CA GLY A 16 14.21 -13.29 21.72
C GLY A 16 14.23 -12.24 20.58
N TYR A 17 13.20 -12.20 19.72
CA TYR A 17 13.10 -11.26 18.62
C TYR A 17 12.47 -9.95 19.11
N ARG A 18 13.33 -9.01 19.49
CA ARG A 18 12.93 -7.63 19.78
C ARG A 18 12.76 -6.89 18.46
N GLY A 19 11.51 -6.74 17.99
CA GLY A 19 11.18 -5.80 16.91
C GLY A 19 11.80 -4.43 17.24
N GLY A 20 12.55 -3.86 16.29
CA GLY A 20 13.42 -2.70 16.52
C GLY A 20 12.75 -1.49 17.20
N ARG A 21 13.59 -0.67 17.85
CA ARG A 21 13.28 0.49 18.71
C ARG A 21 12.39 1.61 18.14
N PHE A 22 11.78 1.47 16.95
CA PHE A 22 10.99 2.50 16.28
C PHE A 22 9.71 1.97 15.62
N GLY A 23 8.98 1.07 16.26
CA GLY A 23 7.73 0.49 15.76
C GLY A 23 6.47 1.32 16.06
N PHE A 24 6.47 2.63 15.83
CA PHE A 24 5.24 3.43 16.00
C PHE A 24 4.42 3.58 14.72
N ILE A 25 5.04 3.37 13.55
CA ILE A 25 4.36 3.35 12.25
C ILE A 25 4.98 2.20 11.46
N SER A 26 4.15 1.28 10.96
CA SER A 26 4.66 0.25 10.05
C SER A 26 5.08 0.92 8.75
N SER A 27 6.38 1.20 8.57
CA SER A 27 6.94 1.81 7.35
C SER A 27 6.45 1.10 6.08
N HIS A 28 6.23 -0.22 6.16
CA HIS A 28 5.69 -1.00 5.05
C HIS A 28 4.20 -0.71 4.76
N ALA A 29 3.37 -0.52 5.79
CA ALA A 29 1.98 -0.10 5.60
C ALA A 29 1.91 1.37 5.12
N ALA A 30 2.67 2.27 5.75
CA ALA A 30 2.72 3.68 5.35
C ALA A 30 3.16 3.85 3.88
N ASN A 31 4.17 3.11 3.43
CA ASN A 31 4.64 3.14 2.04
C ASN A 31 3.60 2.58 1.07
N THR A 32 2.96 1.45 1.39
CA THR A 32 1.95 0.85 0.50
C THR A 32 0.71 1.74 0.39
N PHE A 33 0.23 2.33 1.51
CA PHE A 33 -0.85 3.30 1.48
C PHE A 33 -0.48 4.59 0.74
N ALA A 34 0.74 5.12 0.93
CA ALA A 34 1.20 6.30 0.22
C ALA A 34 1.25 6.09 -1.30
N ILE A 35 1.77 4.95 -1.77
CA ILE A 35 1.79 4.59 -3.19
C ILE A 35 0.37 4.42 -3.73
N SER A 36 -0.49 3.69 -3.02
CA SER A 36 -1.88 3.46 -3.43
C SER A 36 -2.66 4.77 -3.59
N VAL A 37 -2.48 5.70 -2.66
CA VAL A 37 -3.13 7.02 -2.69
C VAL A 37 -2.56 7.90 -3.79
N PHE A 38 -1.23 7.96 -3.93
CA PHE A 38 -0.58 8.72 -4.99
C PHE A 38 -1.03 8.26 -6.38
N LEU A 39 -0.96 6.96 -6.68
CA LEU A 39 -1.38 6.41 -7.97
C LEU A 39 -2.88 6.59 -8.23
N SER A 40 -3.71 6.48 -7.19
CA SER A 40 -5.15 6.76 -7.28
C SER A 40 -5.44 8.19 -7.72
N LEU A 41 -4.74 9.16 -7.14
CA LEU A 41 -4.90 10.58 -7.48
C LEU A 41 -4.30 10.92 -8.85
N LEU A 42 -3.27 10.18 -9.28
CA LEU A 42 -2.59 10.36 -10.55
C LEU A 42 -3.42 9.90 -11.74
N ILE A 43 -3.97 8.68 -11.67
CA ILE A 43 -4.71 8.04 -12.77
C ILE A 43 -6.21 8.40 -12.73
N LYS A 44 -6.74 8.78 -11.55
CA LYS A 44 -8.14 9.22 -11.33
C LYS A 44 -9.19 8.22 -11.85
N ARG A 45 -8.88 6.92 -11.81
CA ARG A 45 -9.83 5.84 -12.16
C ARG A 45 -10.27 5.11 -10.90
N LYS A 46 -11.59 5.15 -10.63
CA LYS A 46 -12.19 4.53 -9.43
C LYS A 46 -11.85 3.04 -9.31
N SER A 47 -11.93 2.28 -10.40
CA SER A 47 -11.63 0.84 -10.39
C SER A 47 -10.21 0.54 -9.95
N LEU A 48 -9.25 1.38 -10.36
CA LEU A 48 -7.84 1.21 -9.99
C LEU A 48 -7.62 1.56 -8.50
N THR A 49 -8.28 2.62 -8.03
CA THR A 49 -8.25 3.02 -6.62
C THR A 49 -8.74 1.91 -5.71
N PHE A 50 -9.86 1.27 -6.04
CA PHE A 50 -10.35 0.13 -5.25
C PHE A 50 -9.36 -1.02 -5.22
N MET A 51 -8.75 -1.35 -6.36
CA MET A 51 -7.80 -2.47 -6.44
C MET A 51 -6.50 -2.21 -5.66
N LEU A 52 -6.02 -0.96 -5.65
CA LEU A 52 -4.84 -0.52 -4.89
C LEU A 52 -5.10 -0.39 -3.39
N LEU A 53 -6.29 0.05 -2.99
CA LEU A 53 -6.68 0.06 -1.58
C LEU A 53 -6.85 -1.36 -1.06
N PHE A 54 -7.48 -2.24 -1.83
CA PHE A 54 -7.57 -3.67 -1.50
C PHE A 54 -6.16 -4.28 -1.35
N TRP A 55 -5.24 -3.94 -2.26
CA TRP A 55 -3.84 -4.37 -2.16
C TRP A 55 -3.18 -3.90 -0.86
N ALA A 56 -3.33 -2.63 -0.50
CA ALA A 56 -2.75 -2.06 0.72
C ALA A 56 -3.34 -2.70 1.99
N VAL A 57 -4.64 -2.96 2.01
CA VAL A 57 -5.32 -3.65 3.12
C VAL A 57 -4.83 -5.09 3.22
N LEU A 58 -4.72 -5.83 2.12
CA LEU A 58 -4.25 -7.22 2.12
C LEU A 58 -2.79 -7.31 2.61
N ASN A 59 -1.92 -6.41 2.14
CA ASN A 59 -0.54 -6.32 2.64
C ASN A 59 -0.51 -5.98 4.13
N SER A 60 -1.37 -5.08 4.60
CA SER A 60 -1.45 -4.73 6.02
C SER A 60 -1.99 -5.89 6.87
N TYR A 61 -2.96 -6.64 6.37
CA TYR A 61 -3.52 -7.82 7.04
C TYR A 61 -2.48 -8.91 7.26
N SER A 62 -1.55 -9.10 6.31
CA SER A 62 -0.43 -10.04 6.49
C SER A 62 0.40 -9.74 7.75
N ARG A 63 0.47 -8.46 8.15
CA ARG A 63 1.22 -8.00 9.34
C ARG A 63 0.43 -8.15 10.63
N ILE A 64 -0.91 -8.10 10.57
CA ILE A 64 -1.79 -8.47 11.70
C ILE A 64 -1.64 -9.95 12.01
N TYR A 65 -1.64 -10.79 10.97
CA TYR A 65 -1.58 -12.25 11.12
C TYR A 65 -0.29 -12.73 11.79
N LEU A 66 0.82 -12.01 11.59
CA LEU A 66 2.10 -12.26 12.26
C LEU A 66 2.13 -11.83 13.75
N GLY A 67 1.06 -11.21 14.27
CA GLY A 67 0.92 -10.85 15.69
C GLY A 67 1.77 -9.67 16.15
N VAL A 68 2.38 -8.92 15.22
CA VAL A 68 3.40 -7.90 15.55
C VAL A 68 2.82 -6.48 15.67
N HIS A 69 1.58 -6.25 15.24
CA HIS A 69 0.97 -4.92 15.23
C HIS A 69 -0.52 -4.95 15.60
N TYR A 70 -0.95 -3.96 16.39
CA TYR A 70 -2.35 -3.79 16.75
C TYR A 70 -3.12 -3.25 15.52
N PRO A 71 -4.39 -3.61 15.30
CA PRO A 71 -5.19 -3.08 14.18
C PRO A 71 -5.29 -1.53 14.19
N GLY A 72 -5.13 -0.91 15.37
CA GLY A 72 -4.99 0.55 15.51
C GLY A 72 -3.76 1.12 14.81
N ASP A 73 -2.62 0.43 14.82
CA ASP A 73 -1.37 0.90 14.17
C ASP A 73 -1.53 0.98 12.64
N ILE A 74 -2.39 0.14 12.06
CA ILE A 74 -2.71 0.16 10.62
C ILE A 74 -3.59 1.35 10.27
N LEU A 75 -4.53 1.74 11.14
CA LEU A 75 -5.33 2.94 10.92
C LEU A 75 -4.47 4.20 10.94
N PHE A 76 -3.58 4.33 11.93
CA PHE A 76 -2.64 5.46 11.97
C PHE A 76 -1.66 5.43 10.79
N GLY A 77 -1.14 4.26 10.43
CA GLY A 77 -0.28 4.10 9.25
C GLY A 77 -1.01 4.38 7.92
N ALA A 78 -2.30 4.06 7.82
CA ALA A 78 -3.13 4.39 6.66
C ALA A 78 -3.39 5.90 6.57
N ILE A 79 -3.68 6.56 7.70
CA ILE A 79 -3.88 8.02 7.77
C ILE A 79 -2.59 8.74 7.36
N GLU A 80 -1.45 8.35 7.93
CA GLU A 80 -0.16 8.95 7.59
C GLU A 80 0.23 8.66 6.14
N GLY A 81 0.05 7.42 5.66
CA GLY A 81 0.28 7.06 4.26
C GLY A 81 -0.59 7.88 3.31
N CYS A 82 -1.87 8.08 3.64
CA CYS A 82 -2.77 8.95 2.86
C CYS A 82 -2.29 10.40 2.84
N PHE A 83 -1.85 10.92 3.98
CA PHE A 83 -1.34 12.28 4.10
C PHE A 83 -0.08 12.48 3.25
N ILE A 84 0.90 11.58 3.37
CA ILE A 84 2.16 11.61 2.60
C ILE A 84 1.86 11.47 1.10
N GLY A 85 1.04 10.48 0.71
CA GLY A 85 0.67 10.27 -0.70
C GLY A 85 -0.03 11.48 -1.33
N TYR A 86 -0.88 12.16 -0.56
CA TYR A 86 -1.52 13.41 -0.99
C TYR A 86 -0.50 14.56 -1.13
N LEU A 87 0.42 14.71 -0.19
CA LEU A 87 1.46 15.75 -0.24
C LEU A 87 2.38 15.57 -1.45
N ILE A 88 2.78 14.33 -1.74
CA ILE A 88 3.56 13.99 -2.95
C ILE A 88 2.76 14.30 -4.21
N TYR A 89 1.46 14.01 -4.25
CA TYR A 89 0.60 14.37 -5.37
C TYR A 89 0.53 15.89 -5.60
N LEU A 90 0.42 16.68 -4.53
CA LEU A 90 0.44 18.14 -4.63
C LEU A 90 1.78 18.65 -5.19
N LEU A 91 2.90 18.10 -4.70
CA LEU A 91 4.23 18.42 -5.22
C LEU A 91 4.36 18.06 -6.70
N TYR A 92 3.91 16.87 -7.09
CA TYR A 92 3.87 16.45 -8.49
C TYR A 92 3.07 17.43 -9.36
N LYS A 93 1.88 17.84 -8.91
CA LYS A 93 1.03 18.80 -9.63
C LYS A 93 1.70 20.17 -9.74
N PHE A 94 2.39 20.62 -8.68
CA PHE A 94 3.13 21.88 -8.66
C PHE A 94 4.26 21.86 -9.70
N ILE A 95 5.05 20.78 -9.72
CA ILE A 95 6.14 20.59 -10.68
C ILE A 95 5.61 20.45 -12.10
N GLN A 96 4.57 19.64 -12.32
CA GLN A 96 3.97 19.43 -13.64
C GLN A 96 3.46 20.75 -14.23
N LYS A 97 2.78 21.58 -13.43
CA LYS A 97 2.31 22.90 -13.87
C LYS A 97 3.45 23.84 -14.26
N LYS A 98 4.61 23.70 -13.61
CA LYS A 98 5.78 24.57 -13.82
C LYS A 98 6.66 24.11 -15.00
N ILE A 99 6.72 22.81 -15.28
CA ILE A 99 7.66 22.22 -16.26
C ILE A 99 6.97 21.81 -17.57
N PHE A 100 5.72 21.33 -17.53
CA PHE A 100 5.10 20.69 -18.69
C PHE A 100 3.90 21.49 -19.23
N TYR A 101 4.03 21.96 -20.47
CA TYR A 101 2.89 22.37 -21.29
C TYR A 101 2.10 21.11 -21.66
N LYS A 102 0.81 21.01 -21.31
CA LYS A 102 -0.03 19.85 -21.71
C LYS A 102 -0.54 20.05 -23.13
N PRO A 103 0.01 19.38 -24.16
CA PRO A 103 -0.71 19.28 -25.42
C PRO A 103 -2.03 18.54 -25.18
N ARG A 104 -3.11 19.03 -25.77
CA ARG A 104 -4.43 18.42 -25.67
C ARG A 104 -4.45 17.20 -26.60
N CYS A 105 -4.01 16.05 -26.12
CA CYS A 105 -4.03 14.81 -26.90
C CYS A 105 -5.49 14.33 -27.06
N ILE A 106 -6.08 14.56 -28.22
CA ILE A 106 -7.39 14.04 -28.61
C ILE A 106 -7.14 12.70 -29.30
N SER A 107 -6.93 11.63 -28.53
CA SER A 107 -6.97 10.28 -29.08
C SER A 107 -7.55 9.30 -28.07
N ASN A 108 -8.25 8.28 -28.57
CA ASN A 108 -8.87 7.22 -27.76
C ASN A 108 -7.83 6.30 -27.08
N GLN A 109 -6.54 6.57 -27.23
CA GLN A 109 -5.44 5.77 -26.67
C GLN A 109 -5.00 6.24 -25.28
N TYR A 110 -5.45 7.42 -24.84
CA TYR A 110 -5.06 8.01 -23.55
C TYR A 110 -6.25 8.16 -22.60
N THR A 111 -5.96 8.19 -21.30
CA THR A 111 -6.92 8.48 -20.23
C THR A 111 -7.13 9.98 -20.02
N ALA A 112 -8.18 10.37 -19.30
CA ALA A 112 -8.46 11.76 -18.93
C ALA A 112 -7.29 12.46 -18.19
N SER A 113 -6.42 11.68 -17.54
CA SER A 113 -5.18 12.13 -16.90
C SER A 113 -3.99 12.32 -17.86
N GLY A 114 -4.06 11.75 -19.06
CA GLY A 114 -3.00 11.79 -20.08
C GLY A 114 -2.12 10.54 -20.16
N TYR A 115 -2.42 9.48 -19.41
CA TYR A 115 -1.68 8.21 -19.44
C TYR A 115 -2.20 7.28 -20.53
N LEU A 116 -1.31 6.53 -21.18
CA LEU A 116 -1.66 5.54 -22.19
C LEU A 116 -2.51 4.43 -21.59
N ILE A 117 -3.57 4.03 -22.28
CA ILE A 117 -4.47 2.96 -21.81
C ILE A 117 -3.73 1.62 -21.78
N SER A 118 -2.75 1.40 -22.67
CA SER A 118 -1.89 0.20 -22.65
C SER A 118 -1.13 0.06 -21.34
N ASP A 119 -0.59 1.16 -20.81
CA ASP A 119 0.21 1.16 -19.59
C ASP A 119 -0.65 0.81 -18.38
N ILE A 120 -1.87 1.34 -18.38
CA ILE A 120 -2.86 1.03 -17.34
C ILE A 120 -3.29 -0.44 -17.45
N ASN A 121 -3.51 -0.96 -18.67
CA ASN A 121 -3.86 -2.35 -18.88
C ASN A 121 -2.73 -3.30 -18.44
N LEU A 122 -1.48 -2.96 -18.74
CA LEU A 122 -0.30 -3.69 -18.25
C LEU A 122 -0.29 -3.73 -16.72
N PHE A 123 -0.56 -2.59 -16.07
CA PHE A 123 -0.64 -2.52 -14.62
C PHE A 123 -1.76 -3.39 -14.04
N TYR A 124 -2.94 -3.44 -14.67
CA TYR A 124 -4.02 -4.36 -14.30
C TYR A 124 -3.58 -5.82 -14.42
N ILE A 125 -2.95 -6.19 -15.53
CA ILE A 125 -2.49 -7.56 -15.79
C ILE A 125 -1.51 -7.99 -14.69
N ILE A 126 -0.55 -7.14 -14.33
CA ILE A 126 0.43 -7.43 -13.28
C ILE A 126 -0.27 -7.64 -11.93
N LEU A 127 -1.18 -6.76 -11.54
CA LEU A 127 -1.86 -6.90 -10.25
C LEU A 127 -2.75 -8.15 -10.21
N ILE A 128 -3.52 -8.42 -11.27
CA ILE A 128 -4.37 -9.61 -11.35
C ILE A 128 -3.53 -10.89 -11.30
N SER A 129 -2.43 -10.95 -12.06
CA SER A 129 -1.54 -12.12 -12.04
C SER A 129 -0.91 -12.32 -10.67
N THR A 130 -0.55 -11.23 -9.98
CA THR A 130 -0.03 -11.28 -8.61
C THR A 130 -1.06 -11.87 -7.64
N TYR A 131 -2.32 -11.43 -7.70
CA TYR A 131 -3.38 -11.99 -6.86
C TYR A 131 -3.66 -13.45 -7.18
N PHE A 132 -3.68 -13.81 -8.46
CA PHE A 132 -3.86 -15.19 -8.88
C PHE A 132 -2.76 -16.10 -8.33
N PHE A 133 -1.50 -15.65 -8.40
CA PHE A 133 -0.36 -16.37 -7.82
C PHE A 133 -0.51 -16.52 -6.30
N ILE A 134 -0.89 -15.46 -5.58
CA ILE A 134 -1.10 -15.50 -4.12
C ILE A 134 -2.18 -16.54 -3.75
N ILE A 135 -3.28 -16.60 -4.50
CA ILE A 135 -4.37 -17.56 -4.25
C ILE A 135 -3.88 -19.00 -4.46
N ILE A 136 -3.19 -19.28 -5.58
CA ILE A 136 -2.63 -20.60 -5.86
C ILE A 136 -1.64 -21.01 -4.76
N ALA A 137 -0.69 -20.13 -4.43
CA ALA A 137 0.30 -20.39 -3.39
C ALA A 137 -0.38 -20.68 -2.04
N GLY A 138 -1.41 -19.90 -1.67
CA GLY A 138 -2.20 -20.12 -0.46
C GLY A 138 -2.92 -21.47 -0.45
N MET A 139 -3.52 -21.89 -1.58
CA MET A 139 -4.16 -23.21 -1.70
C MET A 139 -3.15 -24.35 -1.54
N ILE A 140 -1.98 -24.25 -2.18
CA ILE A 140 -0.92 -25.27 -2.08
C ILE A 140 -0.45 -25.40 -0.63
N VAL A 141 -0.16 -24.28 0.05
CA VAL A 141 0.30 -24.26 1.45
C VAL A 141 -0.74 -24.90 2.37
N THR A 142 -2.02 -24.56 2.19
CA THR A 142 -3.12 -25.12 3.00
C THR A 142 -3.24 -26.63 2.80
N HIS A 143 -3.07 -27.11 1.57
CA HIS A 143 -3.10 -28.54 1.27
C HIS A 143 -1.89 -29.28 1.87
N THR A 144 -0.70 -28.67 1.88
CA THR A 144 0.50 -29.27 2.49
C THR A 144 0.50 -29.29 4.01
N LEU A 145 -0.20 -28.36 4.68
CA LEU A 145 -0.28 -28.29 6.15
C LEU A 145 -1.35 -29.22 6.75
N ASN A 146 -2.30 -29.69 5.93
CA ASN A 146 -3.36 -30.62 6.33
C ASN A 146 -3.01 -32.10 6.05
N LEU A 147 -1.73 -32.38 5.73
CA LEU A 147 -1.13 -33.71 5.56
C LEU A 147 -0.02 -33.87 6.61
#